data_AF-A0A1M6Y5P7-F1
#
_entry.id   AF-A0A1M6Y5P7-F1
#
_cell.length_a   1.000
_cell.length_b   1.000
_cell.length_c   1.000
_cell.angle_alpha   90.00
_cell.angle_beta   90.00
_cell.angle_gamma   90.00
#
_symmetry.space_group_name_H-M   'P 1'
#
loop_
_entity.id
_entity.type
_entity.pdbx_description
1 polymer ?
#
loop_
_entity_poly.entity_id
_entity_poly.type
_entity_poly.pdbx_seq_one_letter_code
_entity_poly.pdbx_strand_id
1 'polypeptide(L)'
;MSKWLKQFLFGIWGLLLIPLITPTLEKWLEENVFSDPNGTATTVFPNAMATTVFNNLLALGQQRWFEFAFVLLTGIVIGVSLEWLNRKSDERKAFELRSLGTKFRGLSDNIKIRTASEWPDNVRDLKPAILSVFISAKKFDLWAPNEHVYQLPDASFLCEYFRCVGKLLEDGHFDEANSEALSWKPFLDKVKPS
;
A
#
# COMPACT_ATOMS: atom_id res chain seq x y z
N MET A 1 7.79 -18.35 3.86
CA MET A 1 7.75 -19.01 2.54
C MET A 1 9.15 -19.50 2.18
N SER A 2 9.32 -20.80 1.89
CA SER A 2 10.66 -21.40 1.72
C SER A 2 11.33 -20.89 0.44
N LYS A 3 12.65 -20.64 0.49
CA LYS A 3 13.47 -20.21 -0.67
C LYS A 3 13.32 -21.13 -1.88
N TRP A 4 13.03 -22.41 -1.62
CA TRP A 4 12.83 -23.44 -2.64
C TRP A 4 11.58 -23.23 -3.50
N LEU A 5 10.48 -22.76 -2.89
CA LEU A 5 9.25 -22.47 -3.63
C LEU A 5 9.43 -21.30 -4.61
N LYS A 6 10.22 -20.29 -4.23
CA LYS A 6 10.57 -19.16 -5.12
C LYS A 6 11.40 -19.61 -6.31
N GLN A 7 12.39 -20.48 -6.10
CA GLN A 7 13.22 -21.02 -7.19
C GLN A 7 12.42 -21.90 -8.16
N PHE A 8 11.50 -22.73 -7.65
CA PHE A 8 10.61 -23.53 -8.48
C PHE A 8 9.63 -22.67 -9.28
N LEU A 9 9.03 -21.64 -8.66
CA LEU A 9 8.15 -20.71 -9.35
C LEU A 9 8.88 -19.96 -10.47
N PHE A 10 10.13 -19.52 -10.24
CA PHE A 10 10.96 -18.89 -11.28
C PHE A 10 11.31 -19.85 -12.43
N GLY A 11 11.66 -21.10 -12.12
CA GLY A 11 11.96 -22.12 -13.13
C GLY A 11 10.75 -22.48 -13.99
N ILE A 12 9.58 -22.66 -13.36
CA ILE A 12 8.32 -22.97 -14.06
C ILE A 12 7.83 -21.76 -14.86
N TRP A 13 7.97 -20.53 -14.34
CA TRP A 13 7.65 -19.30 -15.07
C TRP A 13 8.53 -19.13 -16.32
N GLY A 14 9.84 -19.38 -16.22
CA GLY A 14 10.73 -19.29 -17.36
C GLY A 14 10.40 -20.32 -18.44
N LEU A 15 10.10 -21.56 -18.08
CA LEU A 15 9.82 -22.61 -19.05
C LEU A 15 8.47 -22.45 -19.78
N LEU A 16 7.46 -21.86 -19.11
CA LEU A 16 6.11 -21.72 -19.66
C LEU A 16 5.89 -20.42 -20.46
N LEU A 17 6.61 -19.35 -20.15
CA LEU A 17 6.41 -18.05 -20.82
C LEU A 17 7.26 -17.87 -22.06
N ILE A 18 8.42 -18.52 -22.15
CA ILE A 18 9.27 -18.45 -23.34
C ILE A 18 8.48 -18.87 -24.60
N PRO A 19 7.76 -20.01 -24.65
CA PRO A 19 7.02 -20.39 -25.86
C PRO A 19 5.78 -19.52 -26.15
N LEU A 20 5.25 -18.83 -25.14
CA LEU A 20 3.98 -18.09 -25.23
C LEU A 20 4.19 -16.62 -25.62
N ILE A 21 5.29 -16.01 -25.16
CA ILE A 21 5.60 -14.60 -25.43
C ILE A 21 6.23 -14.44 -26.82
N THR A 22 7.06 -15.37 -27.29
CA THR A 22 7.74 -15.25 -28.59
C THR A 22 6.78 -14.95 -29.76
N PRO A 23 5.68 -15.71 -29.97
CA PRO A 23 4.78 -15.46 -31.11
C PRO A 23 3.91 -14.21 -30.93
N THR A 24 3.62 -13.79 -29.70
CA THR A 24 2.82 -12.58 -29.43
C THR A 24 3.66 -11.31 -29.57
N LEU A 25 4.93 -11.37 -29.17
CA LEU A 25 5.88 -10.28 -29.37
C LEU A 25 6.21 -10.08 -30.85
N GLU A 26 6.38 -11.18 -31.60
CA GLU A 26 6.63 -11.17 -33.05
C GLU A 26 5.46 -10.53 -33.81
N LYS A 27 4.21 -10.96 -33.52
CA LYS A 27 3.01 -10.34 -34.11
C LYS A 27 2.85 -8.87 -33.73
N TRP A 28 3.05 -8.52 -32.46
CA TRP A 28 2.92 -7.14 -32.02
C TRP A 28 3.96 -6.23 -32.69
N LEU A 29 5.18 -6.72 -32.88
CA LEU A 29 6.24 -6.01 -33.60
C LEU A 29 5.86 -5.82 -35.09
N GLU A 30 5.40 -6.87 -35.77
CA GLU A 30 4.95 -6.82 -37.17
C GLU A 30 3.82 -5.79 -37.37
N GLU A 31 2.86 -5.74 -36.45
CA GLU A 31 1.71 -4.84 -36.54
C GLU A 31 2.01 -3.39 -36.13
N ASN A 32 2.90 -3.13 -35.17
CA ASN A 32 3.12 -1.77 -34.64
C ASN A 32 4.40 -1.09 -35.12
N VAL A 33 5.39 -1.85 -35.59
CA VAL A 33 6.69 -1.31 -36.05
C VAL A 33 6.87 -1.46 -37.56
N PHE A 34 6.39 -2.56 -38.15
CA PHE A 34 6.53 -2.81 -39.59
C PHE A 34 5.35 -2.29 -40.43
N SER A 35 4.19 -2.01 -39.82
CA SER A 35 2.98 -1.60 -40.54
C SER A 35 2.72 -0.09 -40.56
N ASP A 36 3.66 0.77 -40.16
CA ASP A 36 3.52 2.23 -40.33
C ASP A 36 4.04 2.68 -41.71
N PRO A 37 3.18 2.98 -42.70
CA PRO A 37 3.59 3.45 -44.02
C PRO A 37 3.81 4.98 -44.01
N ASN A 38 3.46 5.68 -42.92
CA ASN A 38 3.38 7.14 -42.85
C ASN A 38 4.38 7.73 -41.85
N GLY A 39 5.66 7.36 -41.99
CA GLY A 39 6.80 8.30 -41.88
C GLY A 39 7.04 9.07 -40.58
N THR A 40 6.34 8.82 -39.47
CA THR A 40 6.47 9.65 -38.26
C THR A 40 7.51 9.14 -37.25
N ALA A 41 7.85 7.85 -37.27
CA ALA A 41 8.93 7.30 -36.44
C ALA A 41 10.35 7.68 -36.92
N THR A 42 10.48 8.19 -38.16
CA THR A 42 11.76 8.46 -38.82
C THR A 42 12.55 9.65 -38.27
N THR A 43 11.94 10.47 -37.40
CA THR A 43 12.57 11.70 -36.87
C THR A 43 13.20 11.52 -35.49
N VAL A 44 12.87 10.46 -34.75
CA VAL A 44 13.37 10.24 -33.38
C VAL A 44 14.55 9.28 -33.33
N PHE A 45 14.66 8.36 -34.29
CA PHE A 45 15.81 7.47 -34.45
C PHE A 45 16.18 7.38 -35.93
N PRO A 46 17.44 7.66 -36.32
CA PRO A 46 17.86 7.46 -37.71
C PRO A 46 17.58 6.02 -38.11
N ASN A 47 16.69 5.82 -39.09
CA ASN A 47 16.18 4.51 -39.52
C ASN A 47 17.28 3.46 -39.71
N ALA A 48 18.48 3.85 -40.14
CA ALA A 48 19.63 2.97 -40.31
C ALA A 48 20.19 2.41 -38.98
N MET A 49 20.25 3.23 -37.93
CA MET A 49 20.68 2.78 -36.60
C MET A 49 19.59 1.93 -35.94
N ALA A 50 18.32 2.33 -36.05
CA ALA A 50 17.21 1.54 -35.54
C ALA A 50 17.16 0.16 -36.22
N THR A 51 17.16 0.09 -37.55
CA THR A 51 17.17 -1.18 -38.30
C THR A 51 18.40 -2.03 -38.00
N THR A 52 19.59 -1.46 -37.87
CA THR A 52 20.81 -2.23 -37.53
C THR A 52 20.75 -2.78 -36.11
N VAL A 53 20.32 -1.97 -35.15
CA VAL A 53 20.15 -2.41 -33.75
C VAL A 53 19.06 -3.46 -33.64
N PHE A 54 17.95 -3.31 -34.37
CA PHE A 54 16.85 -4.29 -34.42
C PHE A 54 17.25 -5.59 -35.11
N ASN A 55 17.98 -5.54 -36.22
CA ASN A 55 18.48 -6.73 -36.91
C ASN A 55 19.48 -7.51 -36.03
N ASN A 56 20.33 -6.79 -35.29
CA ASN A 56 21.22 -7.41 -34.30
C ASN A 56 20.42 -7.99 -33.12
N LEU A 57 19.35 -7.33 -32.66
CA LEU A 57 18.44 -7.84 -31.63
C LEU A 57 17.68 -9.09 -32.09
N LEU A 58 17.22 -9.13 -33.35
CA LEU A 58 16.60 -10.32 -33.96
C LEU A 58 17.59 -11.46 -34.08
N ALA A 59 18.81 -11.19 -34.54
CA ALA A 59 19.89 -12.16 -34.62
C ALA A 59 20.29 -12.70 -33.24
N LEU A 60 20.27 -11.85 -32.21
CA LEU A 60 20.48 -12.25 -30.81
C LEU A 60 19.28 -13.04 -30.26
N GLY A 61 18.05 -12.67 -30.62
CA GLY A 61 16.81 -13.37 -30.25
C GLY A 61 16.75 -14.81 -30.76
N GLN A 62 17.42 -15.09 -31.87
CA GLN A 62 17.54 -16.44 -32.42
C GLN A 62 18.47 -17.35 -31.59
N GLN A 63 19.29 -16.78 -30.70
CA GLN A 63 20.13 -17.54 -29.79
C GLN A 63 19.37 -17.89 -28.51
N ARG A 64 19.26 -19.20 -28.22
CA ARG A 64 18.57 -19.71 -27.01
C ARG A 64 19.02 -19.07 -25.70
N TRP A 65 20.28 -18.62 -25.58
CA TRP A 65 20.76 -17.96 -24.37
C TRP A 65 20.17 -16.56 -24.17
N PHE A 66 19.77 -15.89 -25.25
CA PHE A 66 19.14 -14.56 -25.20
C PHE A 66 17.73 -14.64 -24.63
N GLU A 67 16.95 -15.69 -24.95
CA GLU A 67 15.65 -15.93 -24.33
C GLU A 67 15.77 -16.06 -22.81
N PHE A 68 16.77 -16.82 -22.32
CA PHE A 68 17.06 -16.92 -20.89
C PHE A 68 17.49 -15.59 -20.28
N ALA A 69 18.35 -14.83 -20.97
CA ALA A 69 18.79 -13.52 -20.51
C ALA A 69 17.62 -12.53 -20.43
N PHE A 70 16.70 -12.57 -21.40
CA PHE A 70 15.53 -11.71 -21.44
C PHE A 70 14.54 -12.02 -20.32
N VAL A 71 14.26 -13.30 -20.05
CA VAL A 71 13.43 -13.74 -18.91
C VAL A 71 14.06 -13.34 -17.58
N LEU A 72 15.38 -13.47 -17.46
CA LEU A 72 16.10 -13.08 -16.25
C LEU A 72 16.05 -11.56 -16.02
N LEU A 73 16.25 -10.76 -17.08
CA LEU A 73 16.16 -9.30 -17.02
C LEU A 73 14.74 -8.83 -16.69
N THR A 74 13.72 -9.37 -17.34
CA THR A 74 12.32 -9.03 -17.05
C THR A 74 11.92 -9.42 -15.63
N GLY A 75 12.37 -10.59 -15.14
CA GLY A 75 12.18 -11.01 -13.75
C GLY A 75 12.83 -10.04 -12.74
N ILE A 76 14.05 -9.57 -13.02
CA ILE A 76 14.73 -8.56 -12.19
C ILE A 76 13.95 -7.23 -12.21
N VAL A 77 13.55 -6.75 -13.38
CA VAL A 77 12.82 -5.48 -13.52
C VAL A 77 11.49 -5.53 -12.77
N ILE A 78 10.73 -6.63 -12.91
CA ILE A 78 9.46 -6.82 -12.19
C ILE A 78 9.71 -6.88 -10.68
N GLY A 79 10.73 -7.63 -10.24
CA GLY A 79 11.08 -7.75 -8.83
C GLY A 79 11.42 -6.39 -8.19
N VAL A 80 12.31 -5.63 -8.82
CA VAL A 80 12.72 -4.30 -8.36
C VAL A 80 11.54 -3.33 -8.38
N SER A 81 10.70 -3.38 -9.42
CA SER A 81 9.52 -2.52 -9.53
C SER A 81 8.51 -2.81 -8.42
N LEU A 82 8.26 -4.09 -8.11
CA LEU A 82 7.35 -4.49 -7.05
C LEU A 82 7.88 -4.10 -5.66
N GLU A 83 9.18 -4.26 -5.43
CA GLU A 83 9.83 -3.82 -4.18
C GLU A 83 9.76 -2.30 -4.01
N TRP A 84 10.01 -1.55 -5.09
CA TRP A 84 9.89 -0.09 -5.06
C TRP A 84 8.45 0.36 -4.78
N LEU A 85 7.46 -0.26 -5.41
CA LEU A 85 6.04 0.02 -5.15
C LEU A 85 5.64 -0.33 -3.72
N ASN A 86 6.10 -1.47 -3.19
CA ASN A 86 5.85 -1.86 -1.80
C ASN A 86 6.49 -0.85 -0.83
N ARG A 87 7.75 -0.46 -1.05
CA ARG A 87 8.41 0.54 -0.20
C ARG A 87 7.67 1.86 -0.19
N LYS A 88 7.25 2.34 -1.37
CA LYS A 88 6.45 3.56 -1.50
C LYS A 88 5.07 3.44 -0.82
N SER A 89 4.45 2.27 -0.92
CA SER A 89 3.19 1.96 -0.22
C SER A 89 3.36 1.99 1.29
N ASP A 90 4.42 1.39 1.80
CA ASP A 90 4.73 1.34 3.24
C ASP A 90 5.07 2.73 3.79
N GLU A 91 5.87 3.52 3.06
CA GLU A 91 6.15 4.92 3.40
C GLU A 91 4.86 5.75 3.49
N ARG A 92 3.96 5.59 2.51
CA ARG A 92 2.65 6.26 2.51
C ARG A 92 1.77 5.79 3.66
N LYS A 93 1.70 4.49 3.91
CA LYS A 93 0.94 3.91 5.03
C LYS A 93 1.45 4.46 6.35
N ALA A 94 2.76 4.49 6.55
CA ALA A 94 3.38 5.04 7.74
C ALA A 94 3.08 6.54 7.92
N PHE A 95 3.08 7.31 6.83
CA PHE A 95 2.69 8.73 6.86
C PHE A 95 1.21 8.90 7.23
N GLU A 96 0.30 8.13 6.61
CA GLU A 96 -1.14 8.18 6.92
C GLU A 96 -1.40 7.78 8.39
N LEU A 97 -0.71 6.76 8.92
CA LEU A 97 -0.80 6.35 10.32
C LEU A 97 -0.26 7.41 11.29
N ARG A 98 0.89 8.04 11.00
CA ARG A 98 1.38 9.18 11.82
C ARG A 98 0.42 10.35 11.81
N SER A 99 -0.15 10.66 10.63
CA SER A 99 -1.19 11.70 10.51
C SER A 99 -2.47 11.36 11.28
N LEU A 100 -2.77 10.06 11.43
CA LEU A 100 -3.88 9.60 12.25
C LEU A 100 -3.56 9.79 13.74
N GLY A 101 -2.31 9.51 14.14
CA GLY A 101 -1.82 9.76 15.49
C GLY A 101 -1.94 11.22 15.92
N THR A 102 -1.55 12.16 15.04
CA THR A 102 -1.70 13.60 15.32
C THR A 102 -3.17 14.02 15.44
N LYS A 103 -4.07 13.46 14.61
CA LYS A 103 -5.52 13.68 14.72
C LYS A 103 -6.09 13.14 16.03
N PHE A 104 -5.67 11.93 16.44
CA PHE A 104 -6.07 11.36 17.73
C PHE A 104 -5.65 12.29 18.88
N ARG A 105 -4.39 12.74 18.88
CA ARG A 105 -3.87 13.65 19.91
C ARG A 105 -4.62 14.97 19.95
N GLY A 106 -4.83 15.62 18.81
CA GLY A 106 -5.60 16.86 18.73
C GLY A 106 -7.05 16.68 19.20
N LEU A 107 -7.64 15.51 18.97
CA LEU A 107 -8.99 15.20 19.44
C LEU A 107 -9.01 14.93 20.95
N SER A 108 -7.98 14.26 21.50
CA SER A 108 -7.78 14.12 22.94
C SER A 108 -7.69 15.48 23.62
N ASP A 109 -6.91 16.41 23.08
CA ASP A 109 -6.74 17.74 23.66
C ASP A 109 -8.04 18.55 23.60
N ASN A 110 -8.75 18.50 22.46
CA ASN A 110 -10.06 19.15 22.30
C ASN A 110 -11.12 18.59 23.26
N ILE A 111 -11.16 17.26 23.44
CA ILE A 111 -12.05 16.61 24.40
C ILE A 111 -11.68 17.08 25.80
N LYS A 112 -10.41 17.00 26.20
CA LYS A 112 -9.92 17.37 27.53
C LYS A 112 -10.27 18.81 27.93
N ILE A 113 -10.19 19.75 26.99
CA ILE A 113 -10.59 21.16 27.22
C ILE A 113 -12.09 21.27 27.52
N ARG A 114 -12.91 20.40 26.92
CA ARG A 114 -14.38 20.43 27.00
C ARG A 114 -14.95 19.52 28.08
N THR A 115 -14.24 18.48 28.52
CA THR A 115 -14.66 17.53 29.57
C THR A 115 -14.88 18.20 30.94
N ALA A 116 -14.51 19.48 31.10
CA ALA A 116 -14.93 20.27 32.26
C ALA A 116 -16.46 20.53 32.32
N SER A 117 -17.22 20.19 31.28
CA SER A 117 -18.69 20.30 31.22
C SER A 117 -19.41 18.98 30.90
N GLU A 118 -20.74 19.01 30.93
CA GLU A 118 -21.67 17.89 30.79
C GLU A 118 -21.43 17.05 29.51
N TRP A 119 -20.88 15.86 29.72
CA TRP A 119 -20.69 14.82 28.70
C TRP A 119 -21.98 14.01 28.54
N PRO A 120 -22.36 13.55 27.32
CA PRO A 120 -21.71 13.74 26.03
C PRO A 120 -22.24 14.94 25.20
N ASP A 121 -23.16 15.74 25.74
CA ASP A 121 -23.84 16.78 24.96
C ASP A 121 -22.90 17.88 24.46
N ASN A 122 -21.86 18.19 25.24
CA ASN A 122 -20.80 19.16 24.92
C ASN A 122 -19.86 18.75 23.75
N VAL A 123 -19.94 17.52 23.25
CA VAL A 123 -19.09 17.01 22.16
C VAL A 123 -19.87 16.57 20.91
N ARG A 124 -21.14 16.97 20.79
CA ARG A 124 -21.97 16.68 19.61
C ARG A 124 -21.34 17.16 18.30
N ASP A 125 -20.64 18.29 18.31
CA ASP A 125 -19.90 18.84 17.18
C ASP A 125 -18.62 18.05 16.85
N LEU A 126 -18.00 17.41 17.85
CA LEU A 126 -16.81 16.57 17.69
C LEU A 126 -17.15 15.13 17.24
N LYS A 127 -18.40 14.67 17.45
CA LYS A 127 -18.87 13.35 17.01
C LYS A 127 -18.49 12.99 15.57
N PRO A 128 -18.73 13.84 14.53
CA PRO A 128 -18.32 13.52 13.17
C PRO A 128 -16.80 13.36 13.02
N ALA A 129 -16.01 14.15 13.75
CA ALA A 129 -14.55 14.02 13.73
C ALA A 129 -14.09 12.71 14.39
N ILE A 130 -14.66 12.35 15.54
CA ILE A 130 -14.42 11.07 16.24
C ILE A 130 -14.73 9.89 15.32
N LEU A 131 -15.90 9.89 14.69
CA LEU A 131 -16.29 8.82 13.76
C LEU A 131 -15.34 8.74 12.56
N SER A 132 -14.95 9.88 12.00
CA SER A 132 -14.00 9.94 10.88
C SER A 132 -12.65 9.31 11.24
N VAL A 133 -12.11 9.61 12.42
CA VAL A 133 -10.83 9.04 12.86
C VAL A 133 -10.96 7.55 13.19
N PHE A 134 -12.10 7.09 13.71
CA PHE A 134 -12.37 5.66 13.91
C PHE A 134 -12.51 4.88 12.59
N ILE A 135 -13.19 5.45 11.59
CA ILE A 135 -13.26 4.85 10.24
C ILE A 135 -11.86 4.76 9.64
N SER A 136 -11.06 5.81 9.80
CA SER A 136 -9.67 5.83 9.33
C SER A 136 -8.81 4.79 10.04
N ALA A 137 -8.97 4.60 11.35
CA ALA A 137 -8.28 3.56 12.12
C ALA A 137 -8.62 2.15 11.60
N LYS A 138 -9.91 1.88 11.38
CA LYS A 138 -10.37 0.58 10.84
C LYS A 138 -9.82 0.28 9.45
N LYS A 139 -9.58 1.29 8.61
CA LYS A 139 -8.92 1.12 7.29
C LYS A 139 -7.51 0.51 7.42
N PHE A 140 -6.85 0.69 8.57
CA PHE A 140 -5.51 0.16 8.84
C PHE A 140 -5.52 -1.04 9.80
N ASP A 141 -6.66 -1.71 9.96
CA ASP A 141 -6.84 -2.84 10.88
C ASP A 141 -6.56 -2.50 12.35
N LEU A 142 -6.55 -1.21 12.70
CA LEU A 142 -6.44 -0.75 14.08
C LEU A 142 -7.81 -0.86 14.75
N TRP A 143 -7.87 -1.52 15.91
CA TRP A 143 -9.10 -1.55 16.70
C TRP A 143 -9.56 -0.12 17.03
N ALA A 144 -10.86 0.14 16.98
CA ALA A 144 -11.42 1.44 17.33
C ALA A 144 -12.70 1.24 18.15
N PRO A 145 -12.93 2.08 19.17
CA PRO A 145 -14.17 2.06 19.95
C PRO A 145 -15.41 2.26 19.07
N ASN A 146 -16.55 1.73 19.54
CA ASN A 146 -17.85 1.89 18.89
C ASN A 146 -18.66 3.02 19.58
N GLU A 147 -19.91 3.23 19.19
CA GLU A 147 -20.75 4.29 19.74
C GLU A 147 -21.05 4.17 21.25
N HIS A 148 -20.79 3.02 21.88
CA HIS A 148 -20.98 2.83 23.33
C HIS A 148 -20.06 3.76 24.16
N VAL A 149 -19.01 4.33 23.57
CA VAL A 149 -18.18 5.34 24.25
C VAL A 149 -18.99 6.57 24.68
N TYR A 150 -20.09 6.89 23.98
CA TYR A 150 -20.95 8.02 24.34
C TYR A 150 -21.93 7.70 25.46
N GLN A 151 -22.06 6.43 25.84
CA GLN A 151 -22.87 5.99 26.99
C GLN A 151 -22.06 5.99 28.30
N LEU A 152 -20.75 6.21 28.21
CA LEU A 152 -19.87 6.31 29.38
C LEU A 152 -20.19 7.58 30.19
N PRO A 153 -20.00 7.54 31.52
CA PRO A 153 -20.29 8.68 32.40
C PRO A 153 -19.40 9.89 32.11
N ASP A 154 -18.21 9.68 31.53
CA ASP A 154 -17.28 10.74 31.19
C ASP A 154 -16.50 10.43 29.90
N ALA A 155 -15.76 11.45 29.44
CA ALA A 155 -14.91 11.37 28.27
C ALA A 155 -13.52 10.76 28.55
N SER A 156 -13.24 10.35 29.80
CA SER A 156 -11.89 10.00 30.24
C SER A 156 -11.32 8.84 29.44
N PHE A 157 -12.15 7.82 29.20
CA PHE A 157 -11.81 6.66 28.37
C PHE A 157 -11.36 7.08 26.98
N LEU A 158 -12.16 7.93 26.31
CA LEU A 158 -11.90 8.33 24.94
C LEU A 158 -10.67 9.25 24.85
N CYS A 159 -10.50 10.13 25.83
CA CYS A 159 -9.34 11.00 25.95
C CYS A 159 -8.06 10.18 26.13
N GLU A 160 -8.03 9.24 27.07
CA GLU A 160 -6.85 8.40 27.32
C GLU A 160 -6.56 7.45 26.16
N TYR A 161 -7.59 6.85 25.56
CA TYR A 161 -7.46 6.03 24.36
C TYR A 161 -6.78 6.81 23.23
N PHE A 162 -7.29 8.00 22.91
CA PHE A 162 -6.70 8.84 21.86
C PHE A 162 -5.29 9.31 22.21
N ARG A 163 -5.00 9.59 23.48
CA ARG A 163 -3.68 9.99 23.93
C ARG A 163 -2.65 8.86 23.78
N CYS A 164 -2.96 7.66 24.29
CA CYS A 164 -2.05 6.51 24.30
C CYS A 164 -1.83 5.97 22.88
N VAL A 165 -2.91 5.66 22.17
CA VAL A 165 -2.81 5.11 20.81
C VAL A 165 -2.29 6.19 19.84
N GLY A 166 -2.73 7.45 20.00
CA GLY A 166 -2.27 8.55 19.16
C GLY A 166 -0.77 8.79 19.25
N LYS A 167 -0.20 8.71 20.47
CA LYS A 167 1.24 8.84 20.67
C LYS A 167 2.02 7.73 19.96
N LEU A 168 1.62 6.47 20.12
CA LEU A 168 2.30 5.34 19.47
C LEU A 168 2.24 5.42 17.94
N LEU A 169 1.09 5.87 17.40
CA LEU A 169 0.94 6.12 15.96
C LEU A 169 1.84 7.27 15.48
N GLU A 170 1.93 8.36 16.24
CA GLU A 170 2.77 9.52 15.94
C GLU A 170 4.27 9.15 15.95
N ASP A 171 4.69 8.37 16.95
CA ASP A 171 6.07 7.89 17.10
C ASP A 171 6.43 6.79 16.06
N GLY A 172 5.44 6.23 15.36
CA GLY A 172 5.61 5.21 14.33
C GLY A 172 5.68 3.77 14.86
N HIS A 173 5.33 3.56 16.13
CA HIS A 173 5.30 2.25 16.79
C HIS A 173 3.95 1.56 16.51
N PHE A 174 3.71 1.15 15.25
CA PHE A 174 2.39 0.71 14.82
C PHE A 174 1.93 -0.62 15.45
N ASP A 175 2.84 -1.57 15.65
CA ASP A 175 2.51 -2.85 16.28
C ASP A 175 2.13 -2.68 17.75
N GLU A 176 2.86 -1.81 18.46
CA GLU A 176 2.53 -1.42 19.83
C GLU A 176 1.21 -0.65 19.88
N ALA A 177 0.97 0.27 18.94
CA ALA A 177 -0.30 1.00 18.85
C ALA A 177 -1.50 0.05 18.68
N ASN A 178 -1.32 -1.03 17.89
CA ASN A 178 -2.36 -2.02 17.68
C ASN A 178 -2.58 -2.89 18.92
N SER A 179 -1.51 -3.37 19.55
CA SER A 179 -1.59 -4.10 20.82
C SER A 179 -2.24 -3.26 21.91
N GLU A 180 -1.86 -1.98 22.00
CA GLU A 180 -2.44 -1.02 22.93
C GLU A 180 -3.91 -0.82 22.63
N ALA A 181 -4.31 -0.50 21.40
CA ALA A 181 -5.71 -0.33 21.04
C ALA A 181 -6.56 -1.56 21.42
N LEU A 182 -6.05 -2.77 21.18
CA LEU A 182 -6.73 -4.02 21.58
C LEU A 182 -6.84 -4.18 23.10
N SER A 183 -5.88 -3.68 23.87
CA SER A 183 -5.90 -3.73 25.35
C SER A 183 -7.05 -2.91 25.94
N TRP A 184 -7.54 -1.89 25.22
CA TRP A 184 -8.68 -1.05 25.61
C TRP A 184 -10.04 -1.71 25.39
N LYS A 185 -10.12 -2.73 24.51
CA LYS A 185 -11.39 -3.39 24.14
C LYS A 185 -12.18 -3.95 25.35
N PRO A 186 -11.56 -4.68 26.30
CA PRO A 186 -12.29 -5.26 27.43
C PRO A 186 -12.91 -4.22 28.36
N PHE A 187 -12.38 -2.98 28.39
CA PHE A 187 -12.94 -1.91 29.22
C PHE A 187 -14.27 -1.41 28.66
N LEU A 188 -14.39 -1.38 27.32
CA LEU A 188 -15.63 -1.03 26.66
C LEU A 188 -16.66 -2.17 26.76
N ASP A 189 -16.22 -3.42 26.58
CA ASP A 189 -17.11 -4.60 26.58
C ASP A 189 -17.69 -4.91 27.97
N LYS A 190 -17.03 -4.48 29.06
CA LYS A 190 -17.52 -4.64 30.45
C LYS A 190 -18.65 -3.67 30.81
N VAL A 191 -18.82 -2.59 30.05
CA VAL A 191 -19.90 -1.62 30.27
C VAL A 191 -21.16 -2.19 29.64
N LYS A 192 -21.97 -2.87 30.44
CA LYS A 192 -23.30 -3.31 30.01
C LYS A 192 -24.19 -2.07 29.80
N PRO A 193 -24.96 -2.00 28.71
CA PRO A 193 -25.99 -0.98 28.57
C PRO A 193 -27.00 -1.15 29.71
N SER A 194 -27.19 -0.08 30.48
CA SER A 194 -28.27 0.05 31.47
C SER A 194 -29.61 0.30 30.78
#